data_AF-A0AAD6Z7F4-F1
#
_entry.id   AF-A0AAD6Z7F4-F1
#
_cell.length_a   1.000
_cell.length_b   1.000
_cell.length_c   1.000
_cell.angle_alpha   90.00
_cell.angle_beta   90.00
_cell.angle_gamma   90.00
#
_symmetry.space_group_name_H-M   'P 1'
#
loop_
_entity.id
_entity.type
_entity.pdbx_description
1 polymer ?
#
loop_
_entity_poly.entity_id
_entity_poly.type
_entity_poly.pdbx_seq_one_letter_code
_entity_poly.pdbx_strand_id
1 'polypeptide(L)' 'VSGNTVRYALRGVIYSGENHFTARVIKDNGAVWYHDGIETGSTTIAEGSI' A
#
# COMPACT_ATOMS: atom_id res chain seq x y z
N VAL A 1 20.74 -2.50 -29.61
CA VAL A 1 20.39 -3.14 -28.33
C VAL A 1 18.88 -3.22 -28.27
N SER A 2 18.29 -4.42 -28.34
CA SER A 2 16.85 -4.63 -28.12
C SER A 2 16.56 -4.47 -26.63
N GLY A 3 15.80 -3.44 -26.27
CA GLY A 3 15.48 -3.15 -24.86
C GLY A 3 14.47 -4.15 -24.30
N ASN A 4 14.76 -4.72 -23.13
CA ASN A 4 13.79 -5.51 -22.38
C ASN A 4 12.80 -4.59 -21.65
N THR A 5 11.51 -4.81 -21.85
CA THR A 5 10.45 -4.15 -21.07
C THR A 5 10.11 -4.98 -19.84
N VAL A 6 10.22 -4.38 -18.65
CA VAL A 6 9.79 -4.98 -17.38
C VAL A 6 8.55 -4.26 -16.87
N ARG A 7 7.55 -5.02 -16.40
CA ARG A 7 6.34 -4.47 -15.76
C ARG A 7 6.38 -4.74 -14.27
N TYR A 8 6.01 -3.74 -13.48
CA TYR A 8 5.84 -3.84 -12.03
C TYR A 8 4.37 -3.62 -11.67
N ALA A 9 3.94 -4.26 -10.59
CA ALA A 9 2.62 -4.05 -10.00
C ALA A 9 2.77 -3.23 -8.71
N LEU A 10 1.89 -2.25 -8.51
CA LEU A 10 1.83 -1.50 -7.26
C LEU A 10 1.34 -2.42 -6.14
N ARG A 11 2.11 -2.51 -5.05
CA ARG A 11 1.81 -3.37 -3.88
C ARG A 11 1.61 -2.61 -2.57
N GLY A 12 1.83 -1.32 -2.59
CA GLY A 12 1.49 -0.46 -1.48
C GLY A 12 1.91 0.97 -1.71
N VAL A 13 1.38 1.85 -0.87
CA VAL A 13 1.66 3.28 -0.87
C VAL A 13 1.81 3.72 0.57
N ILE A 14 2.83 4.53 0.86
CA ILE A 14 2.98 5.23 2.13
C ILE A 14 2.66 6.70 1.86
N TYR A 15 1.75 7.25 2.63
CA TYR A 15 1.32 8.65 2.58
C TYR A 15 1.99 9.40 3.73
N SER A 16 2.73 10.45 3.41
CA SER A 16 3.25 11.39 4.40
C SER A 16 2.21 12.48 4.67
N GLY A 17 1.85 12.65 5.93
CA GLY A 17 1.27 13.88 6.47
C GLY A 17 2.32 14.69 7.24
N GLU A 18 1.88 15.63 8.07
CA GLU A 18 2.74 16.50 8.90
C GLU A 18 3.80 15.70 9.70
N ASN A 19 3.39 15.13 10.83
CA ASN A 19 4.23 14.30 11.71
C ASN A 19 3.75 12.84 11.77
N HIS A 20 2.90 12.44 10.83
CA HIS A 20 2.23 11.14 10.80
C HIS A 20 2.27 10.51 9.40
N PHE A 21 2.50 9.20 9.34
CA PHE A 21 2.47 8.43 8.10
C PHE A 21 1.33 7.42 8.17
N THR A 22 0.63 7.25 7.06
CA THR A 22 -0.33 6.16 6.89
C THR A 22 0.07 5.34 5.66
N ALA A 23 -0.36 4.08 5.59
CA ALA A 23 -0.04 3.22 4.47
C ALA A 23 -1.24 2.41 4.00
N ARG A 24 -1.18 2.01 2.73
CA ARG A 24 -2.10 1.07 2.10
C ARG A 24 -1.31 -0.07 1.51
N VAL A 25 -1.68 -1.29 1.84
CA VAL A 25 -1.10 -2.52 1.27
C VAL A 25 -2.08 -3.11 0.27
N ILE A 26 -1.61 -3.41 -0.94
CA ILE A 26 -2.43 -3.89 -2.06
C ILE A 26 -2.04 -5.33 -2.38
N LYS A 27 -2.97 -6.25 -2.15
CA LYS A 27 -2.78 -7.68 -2.45
C LYS A 27 -2.92 -7.99 -3.94
N ASP A 28 -2.52 -9.19 -4.33
CA ASP A 28 -2.60 -9.70 -5.70
C ASP A 28 -4.00 -9.64 -6.30
N ASN A 29 -5.03 -9.80 -5.47
CA ASN A 29 -6.44 -9.75 -5.86
C ASN A 29 -7.05 -8.34 -5.81
N GLY A 30 -6.23 -7.30 -5.66
CA GLY A 30 -6.69 -5.91 -5.56
C GLY A 30 -7.19 -5.50 -4.18
N ALA A 31 -7.27 -6.40 -3.19
CA ALA A 31 -7.71 -6.04 -1.84
C ALA A 31 -6.74 -5.08 -1.16
N VAL A 32 -7.28 -4.03 -0.55
CA VAL A 32 -6.55 -2.93 0.09
C VAL A 32 -6.71 -2.99 1.61
N TRP A 33 -5.59 -2.81 2.31
CA TRP A 33 -5.52 -2.81 3.77
C TRP A 33 -4.87 -1.51 4.25
N TYR A 34 -5.56 -0.79 5.12
CA TYR A 34 -5.13 0.47 5.73
C TYR A 34 -4.28 0.23 6.99
N HIS A 35 -3.21 1.01 7.12
CA HIS A 35 -2.33 1.05 8.28
C HIS A 35 -2.14 2.50 8.72
N ASP A 36 -2.62 2.84 9.90
CA ASP A 36 -2.40 4.16 10.51
C ASP A 36 -1.16 4.16 11.41
N GLY A 37 -0.76 3.01 11.94
CA GLY A 37 0.35 2.91 12.89
C GLY A 37 -0.04 3.33 14.31
N ILE A 38 -0.61 4.52 14.52
CA ILE A 38 -1.09 4.97 15.84
C ILE A 38 -2.41 4.27 16.18
N GLU A 39 -3.41 4.40 15.31
CA GLU A 39 -4.72 3.78 15.55
C GLU A 39 -4.68 2.26 15.40
N THR A 40 -3.96 1.77 14.39
CA THR A 40 -3.97 0.34 14.04
C THR A 40 -2.88 -0.48 14.75
N GLY A 41 -1.92 0.17 15.40
CA GLY A 41 -0.76 -0.49 16.02
C GLY A 41 0.02 -1.35 15.03
N SER A 42 0.23 -2.63 15.40
CA SER A 42 0.89 -3.64 14.56
C SER A 42 -0.05 -4.38 13.60
N THR A 43 -1.31 -3.94 13.48
CA THR A 43 -2.33 -4.58 12.63
C THR A 43 -2.76 -3.68 11.48
N THR A 44 -3.50 -4.23 10.52
CA THR A 44 -4.09 -3.46 9.40
C THR A 44 -5.58 -3.71 9.34
N ILE A 45 -6.32 -2.76 8.76
CA ILE A 45 -7.78 -2.81 8.65
C ILE A 45 -8.16 -2.93 7.17
N ALA A 46 -9.10 -3.82 6.84
CA ALA A 46 -9.59 -3.94 5.47
C ALA A 46 -10.30 -2.64 5.03
N GLU A 47 -9.87 -2.07 3.90
CA GLU A 47 -10.36 -0.77 3.39
C GLU A 47 -11.17 -0.90 2.10
N GLY A 48 -10.98 -1.99 1.34
CA GLY A 48 -11.74 -2.25 0.11
C GLY A 48 -10.92 -2.97 -0.95
N SER A 49 -11.18 -2.66 -2.22
CA SER A 49 -10.42 -3.16 -3.37
C SER A 49 -10.33 -2.11 -4.48
N ILE A 50 -9.23 -2.14 -5.23
CA ILE A 50 -9.07 -1.35 -6.47
C ILE A 50 -9.63 -2.06 -7.70
#